data_AF-A0A7K8TD62-F1
#
_entry.id   AF-A0A7K8TD62-F1
#
_cell.length_a   1.000
_cell.length_b   1.000
_cell.length_c   1.000
_cell.angle_alpha   90.00
_cell.angle_beta   90.00
_cell.angle_gamma   90.00
#
_symmetry.space_group_name_H-M   'P 1'
#
loop_
_entity.id
_entity.type
_entity.pdbx_description
1 polymer ?
#
loop_
_entity_poly.entity_id
_entity_poly.type
_entity_poly.pdbx_seq_one_letter_code
_entity_poly.pdbx_strand_id
1 'polypeptide(L)'
;GMIWSECKEIWSQGPKEYLFELWNMLDFGMLAIFAASFIARFMAFWHASRAQNFVDANMKDLTSPTLEPNIKYYTLARINWDPSDPQIISEGLYAIAVVLSFSRIAYILPANESFGPLQISLGRTVKDIFKFMVIFIMVFVAFMIGMFNLYSYYLGAKQNEAFTT
;
A
#
# COMPACT_ATOMS: atom_id res chain seq x y z
N GLY A 1 13.25 -15.71 9.80
CA GLY A 1 12.62 -14.42 9.47
C GLY A 1 11.12 -14.54 9.63
N MET A 2 10.41 -13.42 9.83
CA MET A 2 8.97 -13.42 10.13
C MET A 2 8.14 -14.12 9.05
N ILE A 3 8.49 -13.97 7.77
CA ILE A 3 7.81 -14.69 6.66
C ILE A 3 7.91 -16.22 6.84
N TRP A 4 9.07 -16.72 7.24
CA TRP A 4 9.28 -18.15 7.42
C TRP A 4 8.53 -18.72 8.63
N SER A 5 8.36 -17.93 9.70
CA SER A 5 7.53 -18.36 10.83
C SER A 5 6.06 -18.45 10.45
N GLU A 6 5.52 -17.46 9.72
CA GLU A 6 4.14 -17.53 9.21
C GLU A 6 3.92 -18.72 8.29
N CYS A 7 4.85 -19.00 7.36
CA CYS A 7 4.73 -20.16 6.48
C CYS A 7 4.66 -21.48 7.25
N LYS A 8 5.46 -21.61 8.33
CA LYS A 8 5.41 -22.78 9.22
C LYS A 8 4.09 -22.85 9.98
N GLU A 9 3.59 -21.71 10.44
CA GLU A 9 2.33 -21.62 11.16
C GLU A 9 1.16 -22.06 10.29
N ILE A 10 1.05 -21.53 9.07
CA ILE A 10 0.05 -21.93 8.06
C ILE A 10 0.13 -23.43 7.78
N TRP A 11 1.34 -23.98 7.65
CA TRP A 11 1.53 -25.41 7.41
C TRP A 11 1.07 -26.27 8.59
N SER A 12 1.28 -25.81 9.82
CA SER A 12 0.93 -26.55 11.04
C SER A 12 -0.56 -26.48 11.42
N GLN A 13 -1.18 -25.30 11.31
CA GLN A 13 -2.58 -25.05 11.68
C GLN A 13 -3.55 -25.41 10.54
N GLY A 14 -3.07 -25.37 9.30
CA GLY A 14 -3.88 -25.51 8.10
C GLY A 14 -4.56 -24.20 7.68
N PRO A 15 -4.86 -24.04 6.38
CA PRO A 15 -5.29 -22.76 5.81
C PRO A 15 -6.68 -22.30 6.27
N LYS A 16 -7.56 -23.21 6.69
CA LYS A 16 -8.90 -22.85 7.17
C LYS A 16 -8.83 -22.11 8.50
N GLU A 17 -8.13 -22.70 9.47
CA GLU A 17 -8.00 -22.13 10.82
C GLU A 17 -7.26 -20.78 10.77
N TYR A 18 -6.20 -20.71 9.96
CA TYR A 18 -5.43 -19.48 9.77
C TYR A 18 -6.28 -18.31 9.26
N LEU A 19 -7.20 -18.55 8.32
CA LEU A 19 -8.05 -17.49 7.75
C LEU A 19 -9.21 -17.07 8.66
N PHE A 20 -9.58 -17.87 9.66
CA PHE A 20 -10.62 -17.47 10.63
C PHE A 20 -10.11 -16.41 11.62
N GLU A 21 -8.80 -16.38 11.89
CA GLU A 21 -8.18 -15.39 12.75
C GLU A 21 -7.80 -14.13 11.95
N LEU A 22 -8.60 -13.07 12.10
CA LEU A 22 -8.40 -11.78 11.41
C LEU A 22 -7.00 -11.18 11.64
N TRP A 23 -6.40 -11.46 12.80
CA TRP A 23 -5.07 -11.00 13.17
C TRP A 23 -3.98 -11.66 12.32
N ASN A 24 -4.07 -12.96 12.08
CA ASN A 24 -3.15 -13.70 11.21
C ASN A 24 -3.25 -13.21 9.76
N MET A 25 -4.47 -12.92 9.30
CA MET A 25 -4.67 -12.30 7.98
C MET A 25 -4.03 -10.90 7.87
N LEU A 26 -4.12 -10.09 8.92
CA LEU A 26 -3.47 -8.77 8.97
C LEU A 26 -1.95 -8.91 8.86
N ASP A 27 -1.38 -9.84 9.63
CA ASP A 27 0.06 -10.09 9.67
C ASP A 27 0.61 -10.62 8.36
N PHE A 28 -0.08 -11.60 7.76
CA PHE A 28 0.25 -12.08 6.41
C PHE A 28 0.18 -10.95 5.40
N GLY A 29 -0.88 -10.14 5.43
CA GLY A 29 -1.08 -9.01 4.53
C GLY A 29 0.04 -7.98 4.67
N MET A 30 0.43 -7.63 5.89
CA MET A 30 1.53 -6.69 6.16
C MET A 30 2.87 -7.21 5.62
N LEU A 31 3.19 -8.49 5.84
CA LEU A 31 4.40 -9.11 5.31
C LEU A 31 4.38 -9.20 3.78
N ALA A 32 3.22 -9.47 3.18
CA ALA A 32 3.04 -9.47 1.72
C ALA A 32 3.27 -8.08 1.12
N ILE A 33 2.76 -7.01 1.76
CA ILE A 33 3.00 -5.62 1.32
C ILE A 33 4.48 -5.26 1.44
N PHE A 34 5.16 -5.65 2.52
CA PHE A 34 6.61 -5.48 2.63
C PHE A 34 7.35 -6.19 1.49
N ALA A 35 7.01 -7.46 1.23
CA ALA A 35 7.62 -8.23 0.14
C ALA A 35 7.39 -7.56 -1.22
N ALA A 36 6.15 -7.11 -1.51
CA ALA A 36 5.81 -6.41 -2.74
C ALA A 36 6.60 -5.10 -2.90
N SER A 37 6.76 -4.32 -1.84
CA SER A 37 7.58 -3.11 -1.84
C SER A 37 9.05 -3.41 -2.18
N PHE A 38 9.64 -4.43 -1.54
CA PHE A 38 11.02 -4.82 -1.84
C PHE A 38 11.19 -5.36 -3.25
N ILE A 39 10.23 -6.12 -3.78
CA ILE A 39 10.24 -6.61 -5.17
C ILE A 39 10.19 -5.42 -6.14
N ALA A 40 9.29 -4.45 -5.93
CA ALA A 40 9.19 -3.26 -6.76
C ALA A 40 10.50 -2.44 -6.74
N ARG A 41 11.11 -2.29 -5.57
CA ARG A 41 12.39 -1.60 -5.41
C ARG A 41 13.54 -2.36 -6.07
N PHE A 42 13.55 -3.69 -5.99
CA PHE A 42 14.52 -4.54 -6.68
C PHE A 42 14.38 -4.43 -8.19
N MET A 43 13.14 -4.41 -8.72
CA MET A 43 12.87 -4.18 -10.14
C MET A 43 13.41 -2.82 -10.59
N ALA A 44 13.11 -1.75 -9.84
CA ALA A 44 13.64 -0.41 -10.14
C ALA A 44 15.18 -0.39 -10.19
N PHE A 45 15.83 -1.02 -9.21
CA PHE A 45 17.29 -1.16 -9.18
C PHE A 45 17.84 -1.97 -10.36
N TRP A 46 17.20 -3.10 -10.69
CA TRP A 46 17.61 -3.97 -11.80
C TRP A 46 17.54 -3.23 -13.15
N HIS A 47 16.46 -2.48 -13.37
CA HIS A 47 16.27 -1.67 -14.56
C HIS A 47 17.34 -0.57 -14.67
N ALA A 48 17.62 0.15 -13.58
CA ALA A 48 18.68 1.15 -13.55
C ALA A 48 20.08 0.55 -13.76
N SER A 49 20.38 -0.60 -13.14
CA SER A 49 21.66 -1.29 -13.30
C SER A 49 21.87 -1.78 -14.74
N ARG A 50 20.81 -2.29 -15.38
CA ARG A 50 20.86 -2.67 -16.80
C ARG A 50 21.13 -1.46 -17.71
N ALA A 51 20.51 -0.31 -17.42
CA ALA A 51 20.74 0.92 -18.16
C ALA A 51 22.19 1.42 -17.98
N GLN A 52 22.72 1.39 -16.76
CA GLN A 52 24.11 1.78 -16.47
C GLN A 52 25.12 0.87 -17.21
N ASN A 53 24.95 -0.45 -17.11
CA ASN A 53 25.83 -1.41 -17.79
C ASN A 53 25.85 -1.21 -19.32
N PHE A 54 24.72 -0.81 -19.90
CA PHE A 54 24.64 -0.50 -21.33
C PHE A 54 25.41 0.77 -21.70
N VAL A 55 25.33 1.82 -20.86
CA VAL A 55 26.08 3.06 -21.07
C VAL A 55 27.58 2.80 -20.93
N ASP A 56 28.00 2.11 -19.87
CA ASP A 56 29.42 1.83 -19.59
C ASP A 56 30.07 0.99 -20.70
N ALA A 57 29.32 0.08 -21.33
CA ALA A 57 29.80 -0.74 -22.44
C ALA A 57 29.91 0.03 -23.77
N ASN A 58 29.04 1.00 -24.02
CA ASN A 58 28.91 1.66 -25.33
C ASN A 58 29.45 3.10 -25.39
N MET A 59 29.60 3.78 -24.24
CA MET A 59 29.95 5.20 -24.18
C MET A 59 30.99 5.47 -23.09
N LYS A 60 32.14 6.04 -23.47
CA LYS A 60 33.21 6.45 -22.53
C LYS A 60 33.15 7.93 -22.15
N ASP A 61 32.37 8.74 -22.84
CA ASP A 61 32.29 10.19 -22.63
C ASP A 61 30.82 10.64 -22.65
N LEU A 62 30.34 11.21 -21.54
CA LEU A 62 28.94 11.63 -21.35
C LEU A 62 28.60 12.97 -22.02
N THR A 63 29.55 13.58 -22.72
CA THR A 63 29.45 15.00 -23.09
C THR A 63 28.67 15.27 -24.38
N SER A 64 28.49 14.33 -25.31
CA SER A 64 27.63 14.51 -26.52
C SER A 64 27.49 13.21 -27.34
N PRO A 65 26.47 12.37 -27.08
CA PRO A 65 25.45 12.15 -28.12
C PRO A 65 24.04 12.08 -27.51
N THR A 66 23.00 12.22 -28.34
CA THR A 66 21.61 12.05 -27.91
C THR A 66 21.39 10.62 -27.39
N LEU A 67 21.32 10.45 -26.06
CA LEU A 67 21.00 9.16 -25.45
C LEU A 67 19.63 8.67 -25.94
N GLU A 68 19.51 7.36 -26.11
CA GLU A 68 18.24 6.72 -26.43
C GLU A 68 17.19 7.10 -25.37
N PRO A 69 15.95 7.46 -25.75
CA PRO A 69 14.93 7.94 -24.83
C PRO A 69 14.72 7.04 -23.59
N ASN A 70 14.81 5.72 -23.78
CA ASN A 70 14.68 4.71 -22.73
C ASN A 70 15.77 4.79 -21.65
N ILE A 71 16.98 5.20 -22.02
CA ILE A 71 18.12 5.31 -21.09
C ILE A 71 18.13 6.71 -20.46
N LYS A 72 17.75 7.73 -21.22
CA LYS A 72 17.63 9.11 -20.73
C LYS A 72 16.67 9.20 -19.54
N TYR A 73 15.63 8.37 -19.50
CA TYR A 73 14.68 8.29 -18.37
C TYR A 73 15.36 8.19 -17.00
N TYR A 74 16.38 7.33 -16.86
CA TYR A 74 17.08 7.11 -15.58
C TYR A 74 17.97 8.28 -15.15
N THR A 75 18.14 9.30 -15.99
CA THR A 75 18.84 10.56 -15.66
C THR A 75 17.89 11.67 -15.22
N LEU A 76 16.57 11.47 -15.36
CA LEU A 76 15.56 12.47 -15.07
C LEU A 76 15.37 12.68 -13.56
N ALA A 77 15.06 13.92 -13.19
CA ALA A 77 14.63 14.26 -11.83
C ALA A 77 13.22 13.71 -11.53
N ARG A 78 12.92 13.48 -10.25
CA ARG A 78 11.66 12.89 -9.75
C ARG A 78 10.38 13.52 -10.29
N ILE A 79 10.39 14.83 -10.56
CA ILE A 79 9.24 15.55 -11.12
C ILE A 79 8.82 15.05 -12.51
N ASN A 80 9.75 14.45 -13.25
CA ASN A 80 9.55 13.96 -14.61
C ASN A 80 9.50 12.43 -14.67
N TRP A 81 9.37 11.74 -13.53
CA TRP A 81 9.17 10.29 -13.50
C TRP A 81 7.76 9.93 -13.93
N ASP A 82 7.60 8.74 -14.49
CA ASP A 82 6.29 8.24 -14.83
C ASP A 82 5.46 8.02 -13.55
N PRO A 83 4.16 8.37 -13.54
CA PRO A 83 3.30 8.18 -12.36
C PRO A 83 3.22 6.72 -11.87
N SER A 84 3.47 5.76 -12.78
CA SER A 84 3.48 4.33 -12.49
C SER A 84 4.89 3.76 -12.27
N ASP A 85 5.89 4.60 -11.99
CA ASP A 85 7.26 4.15 -11.78
C ASP A 85 7.35 3.19 -10.57
N PRO A 86 8.04 2.03 -10.71
CA PRO A 86 8.14 1.04 -9.65
C PRO A 86 8.78 1.57 -8.35
N GLN A 87 9.63 2.61 -8.43
CA GLN A 87 10.19 3.27 -7.26
C GLN A 87 9.11 3.97 -6.43
N ILE A 88 8.20 4.71 -7.08
CA ILE A 88 7.10 5.42 -6.40
C ILE A 88 6.13 4.43 -5.76
N ILE A 89 5.79 3.36 -6.49
CA ILE A 89 4.94 2.28 -5.97
C ILE A 89 5.61 1.63 -4.76
N SER A 90 6.91 1.37 -4.82
CA SER A 90 7.66 0.77 -3.71
C SER A 90 7.61 1.63 -2.44
N GLU A 91 7.74 2.96 -2.58
CA GLU A 91 7.70 3.91 -1.47
C GLU A 91 6.31 3.97 -0.83
N GLY A 92 5.25 3.98 -1.64
CA GLY A 92 3.87 3.95 -1.16
C GLY A 92 3.54 2.67 -0.39
N LEU A 93 3.87 1.51 -0.96
CA LEU A 93 3.67 0.22 -0.30
C LEU A 93 4.51 0.11 0.98
N TYR A 94 5.75 0.60 0.97
CA TYR A 94 6.61 0.62 2.15
C TYR A 94 5.98 1.44 3.29
N ALA A 95 5.48 2.63 2.99
CA ALA A 95 4.83 3.49 3.99
C ALA A 95 3.60 2.81 4.61
N ILE A 96 2.76 2.18 3.79
CA ILE A 96 1.59 1.42 4.27
C ILE A 96 2.05 0.26 5.17
N ALA A 97 3.06 -0.50 4.75
CA ALA A 97 3.57 -1.62 5.53
C ALA A 97 4.15 -1.20 6.88
N VAL A 98 4.86 -0.07 6.94
CA VAL A 98 5.37 0.51 8.18
C VAL A 98 4.23 0.87 9.14
N VAL A 99 3.16 1.51 8.65
CA VAL A 99 1.99 1.83 9.49
C VAL A 99 1.33 0.55 10.01
N LEU A 100 1.11 -0.44 9.14
CA LEU A 100 0.53 -1.71 9.53
C LEU A 100 1.42 -2.48 10.52
N SER A 101 2.75 -2.34 10.45
CA SER A 101 3.66 -3.04 11.35
C SER A 101 3.48 -2.65 12.83
N PHE A 102 3.00 -1.43 13.11
CA PHE A 102 2.70 -0.98 14.47
C PHE A 102 1.48 -1.67 15.08
N SER A 103 0.57 -2.21 14.26
CA SER A 103 -0.61 -2.93 14.78
C SER A 103 -0.22 -4.16 15.60
N ARG A 104 0.97 -4.74 15.35
CA ARG A 104 1.51 -5.91 16.06
C ARG A 104 1.72 -5.68 17.55
N ILE A 105 1.77 -4.42 18.01
CA ILE A 105 1.84 -4.13 19.44
C ILE A 105 0.63 -4.71 20.19
N ALA A 106 -0.50 -4.88 19.50
CA ALA A 106 -1.70 -5.50 20.03
C ALA A 106 -1.51 -6.96 20.48
N TYR A 107 -0.49 -7.67 20.00
CA TYR A 107 -0.20 -9.03 20.49
C TYR A 107 0.45 -9.05 21.88
N ILE A 108 1.11 -7.95 22.27
CA ILE A 108 1.86 -7.84 23.53
C ILE A 108 1.00 -7.23 24.63
N LEU A 109 0.07 -6.34 24.28
CA LEU A 109 -0.81 -5.63 25.21
C LEU A 109 -1.64 -6.54 26.16
N PRO A 110 -2.12 -7.74 25.77
CA PRO A 110 -2.88 -8.60 26.67
C PRO A 110 -2.07 -9.17 27.82
N ALA A 111 -0.74 -9.21 27.70
CA ALA A 111 0.16 -9.76 28.71
C ALA A 111 0.27 -8.87 29.96
N ASN A 112 -0.22 -7.63 29.90
CA ASN A 112 -0.23 -6.71 31.04
C ASN A 112 -1.61 -6.68 31.72
N GLU A 113 -1.64 -6.79 33.05
CA GLU A 113 -2.84 -6.82 33.88
C GLU A 113 -3.76 -5.60 33.65
N SER A 114 -3.17 -4.42 33.47
CA SER A 114 -3.93 -3.19 33.26
C SER A 114 -4.44 -3.00 31.82
N PHE A 115 -3.73 -3.52 30.82
CA PHE A 115 -4.07 -3.30 29.40
C PHE A 115 -4.92 -4.42 28.78
N GLY A 116 -4.91 -5.63 29.36
CA GLY A 116 -5.73 -6.76 28.89
C GLY A 116 -7.23 -6.45 28.82
N PRO A 117 -7.88 -6.02 29.93
CA PRO A 117 -9.31 -5.69 29.92
C PRO A 117 -9.66 -4.56 28.95
N LEU A 118 -8.77 -3.58 28.81
CA LEU A 118 -8.93 -2.45 27.89
C LEU A 118 -8.98 -2.94 26.44
N GLN A 119 -8.04 -3.79 26.03
CA GLN A 119 -8.00 -4.33 24.67
C GLN A 119 -9.22 -5.20 24.34
N ILE A 120 -9.69 -6.02 25.29
CA ILE A 120 -10.90 -6.82 25.09
C ILE A 120 -12.13 -5.93 24.90
N SER A 121 -12.23 -4.83 25.68
CA SER A 121 -13.32 -3.88 25.53
C SER A 121 -13.29 -3.18 24.17
N LEU A 122 -12.10 -2.74 23.72
CA LEU A 122 -11.89 -2.12 22.42
C LEU A 122 -12.23 -3.07 21.27
N GLY A 123 -11.82 -4.33 21.35
CA GLY A 123 -12.16 -5.33 20.34
C GLY A 123 -13.67 -5.56 20.18
N ARG A 124 -14.44 -5.46 21.28
CA ARG A 124 -15.90 -5.57 21.24
C ARG A 124 -16.54 -4.34 20.60
N THR A 125 -16.11 -3.13 20.99
CA THR A 125 -16.67 -1.89 20.43
C THR A 125 -16.37 -1.74 18.94
N VAL A 126 -15.17 -2.14 18.48
CA VAL A 126 -14.83 -2.16 17.04
C VAL A 126 -15.77 -3.08 16.27
N LYS A 127 -16.04 -4.30 16.78
CA LYS A 127 -17.00 -5.22 16.16
C LYS A 127 -18.42 -4.63 16.08
N ASP A 128 -18.84 -3.87 17.08
CA ASP A 128 -20.13 -3.20 17.06
C ASP A 128 -20.16 -2.02 16.08
N ILE A 129 -19.07 -1.24 15.96
CA ILE A 129 -18.94 -0.17 14.96
C ILE A 129 -19.14 -0.72 13.54
N PHE A 130 -18.54 -1.88 13.22
CA PHE A 130 -18.71 -2.49 11.89
C PHE A 130 -20.17 -2.79 11.52
N LYS A 131 -21.03 -3.11 12.50
CA LYS A 131 -22.46 -3.31 12.25
C LYS A 131 -23.14 -2.02 11.80
N PHE A 132 -22.79 -0.88 12.42
CA PHE A 132 -23.34 0.43 12.07
C PHE A 132 -22.74 0.99 10.76
N MET A 133 -21.49 0.62 10.44
CA MET A 133 -20.82 1.06 9.21
C MET A 133 -21.59 0.65 7.94
N VAL A 134 -22.30 -0.48 7.95
CA VAL A 134 -23.11 -0.91 6.80
C VAL A 134 -24.22 0.09 6.47
N ILE A 135 -24.95 0.55 7.48
CA ILE A 135 -26.02 1.56 7.30
C ILE A 135 -25.40 2.89 6.88
N PHE A 136 -24.27 3.27 7.50
CA PHE A 136 -23.57 4.49 7.17
C PHE A 136 -23.12 4.52 5.69
N ILE A 137 -22.51 3.44 5.19
CA ILE A 137 -22.08 3.33 3.80
C ILE A 137 -23.28 3.40 2.85
N MET A 138 -24.40 2.76 3.18
CA MET A 138 -25.62 2.82 2.37
C MET A 138 -26.13 4.26 2.21
N VAL A 139 -26.22 5.00 3.31
CA VAL A 139 -26.63 6.41 3.29
C VAL A 139 -25.60 7.25 2.53
N PHE A 140 -24.30 7.08 2.82
CA PHE A 140 -23.23 7.82 2.18
C PHE A 140 -23.23 7.65 0.66
N VAL A 141 -23.38 6.43 0.16
CA VAL A 141 -23.45 6.15 -1.29
C VAL A 141 -24.71 6.74 -1.92
N ALA A 142 -25.86 6.67 -1.26
CA ALA A 142 -27.09 7.27 -1.78
C ALA A 142 -26.94 8.80 -1.97
N PHE A 143 -26.36 9.48 -0.97
CA PHE A 143 -26.06 10.91 -1.07
C PHE A 143 -24.97 11.21 -2.10
N MET A 144 -23.92 10.40 -2.19
CA MET A 144 -22.85 10.55 -3.17
C MET A 144 -23.41 10.51 -4.60
N ILE A 145 -24.25 9.51 -4.91
CA ILE A 145 -24.91 9.39 -6.23
C ILE A 145 -25.86 10.57 -6.47
N GLY A 146 -26.65 10.97 -5.48
CA GLY A 146 -27.55 12.13 -5.59
C GLY A 146 -26.79 13.43 -5.92
N MET A 147 -25.68 13.68 -5.23
CA MET A 147 -24.84 14.86 -5.44
C MET A 147 -24.12 14.82 -6.80
N PHE A 148 -23.58 13.65 -7.19
CA PHE A 148 -22.96 13.46 -8.51
C PHE A 148 -23.96 13.73 -9.63
N ASN A 149 -25.17 13.16 -9.56
CA ASN A 149 -26.20 13.38 -10.58
C ASN A 149 -26.63 14.85 -10.68
N LEU A 150 -26.71 15.56 -9.55
CA LEU A 150 -27.09 16.97 -9.52
C LEU A 150 -26.01 17.89 -10.13
N TYR A 151 -24.73 17.63 -9.84
CA TYR A 151 -23.63 18.53 -10.19
C TYR A 151 -22.82 18.12 -11.43
N SER A 152 -23.01 16.91 -11.96
CA SER A 152 -22.29 16.40 -13.15
C SER A 152 -22.36 17.34 -14.37
N TYR A 153 -23.52 17.96 -14.62
CA TYR A 153 -23.72 18.87 -15.75
C TYR A 153 -23.01 20.24 -15.59
N TYR A 154 -22.55 20.58 -14.39
CA TYR A 154 -21.96 21.89 -14.08
C TYR A 154 -20.42 21.88 -14.11
N LEU A 155 -19.81 20.92 -14.83
CA LEU A 155 -18.37 20.86 -15.04
C LEU A 155 -17.86 22.18 -15.67
N GLY A 156 -16.89 22.82 -15.03
CA GLY A 156 -16.31 24.10 -15.50
C GLY A 156 -17.14 25.36 -15.21
N ALA A 157 -18.35 25.22 -14.67
CA ALA A 157 -19.23 26.33 -14.30
C ALA A 157 -19.37 26.53 -12.77
N LYS A 158 -18.49 25.88 -12.00
CA LYS A 158 -18.46 25.94 -10.53
C LYS A 158 -17.14 26.55 -10.05
N GLN A 159 -17.19 27.22 -8.89
CA GLN A 159 -16.01 27.77 -8.24
C GLN A 159 -15.09 26.67 -7.66
N ASN A 160 -15.62 25.49 -7.34
CA ASN A 160 -14.87 24.36 -6.80
C ASN A 160 -15.07 23.12 -7.68
N GLU A 161 -14.04 22.28 -7.78
CA GLU A 161 -13.96 21.09 -8.63
C GLU A 161 -14.78 19.89 -8.09
N ALA A 162 -15.26 19.96 -6.84
CA ALA A 162 -15.99 18.87 -6.20
C ALA A 162 -17.32 18.50 -6.90
N PHE A 163 -17.70 17.22 -6.78
CA PHE A 163 -18.97 16.60 -7.22
C PHE A 163 -19.17 16.49 -8.74
N THR A 164 -18.10 16.54 -9.53
CA THR A 164 -18.18 16.49 -11.00
C THR A 164 -17.53 15.25 -11.63
N THR A 165 -16.75 14.49 -10.86
CA THR A 165 -16.06 13.25 -11.23
C THR A 165 -16.63 12.05 -10.48
#